data_AF-A0A835PSU3-F1
#
_entry.id   AF-A0A835PSU3-F1
#
_cell.length_a   1.000
_cell.length_b   1.000
_cell.length_c   1.000
_cell.angle_alpha   90.00
_cell.angle_beta   90.00
_cell.angle_gamma   90.00
#
_symmetry.space_group_name_H-M   'P 1'
#
loop_
_entity.id
_entity.type
_entity.pdbx_description
1 polymer ?
#
loop_
_entity_poly.entity_id
_entity_poly.type
_entity_poly.pdbx_seq_one_letter_code
_entity_poly.pdbx_strand_id
1 'polypeptide(L)'
;MFPAAAMFTAPEHQVAGHQARDGQLGPLVDGSGRFYKPFQNDERGTNELAFYTSFSSDTRIPSHIRVFFPVFHGTQLINASDGSGIHPHLVLDDLIDGLRLPSVIDLKIGARTWFPSAPDGYFRKCLAKDRESTSSF
;
A
#
# COMPACT_ATOMS: atom_id res chain seq x y z
N MET A 1 22.66 5.91 23.99
CA MET A 1 21.72 6.73 23.20
C MET A 1 20.52 5.85 22.91
N PHE A 2 19.39 6.09 23.57
CA PHE A 2 18.16 5.33 23.28
C PHE A 2 17.62 5.81 21.93
N PRO A 3 17.12 4.92 21.04
CA PRO A 3 16.51 5.38 19.81
C PRO A 3 15.30 6.23 20.18
N ALA A 4 15.15 7.39 19.54
CA ALA A 4 13.93 8.17 19.63
C ALA A 4 12.75 7.25 19.28
N ALA A 5 11.67 7.29 20.06
CA ALA A 5 10.46 6.55 19.71
C ALA A 5 10.06 6.94 18.28
N ALA A 6 9.90 5.97 17.39
CA ALA A 6 9.49 6.21 16.02
C ALA A 6 8.15 6.97 16.05
N MET A 7 8.18 8.24 15.62
CA MET A 7 6.97 9.04 15.49
C MET A 7 6.33 8.72 14.15
N PHE A 8 5.22 7.99 14.18
CA PHE A 8 4.45 7.70 12.98
C PHE A 8 3.61 8.92 12.58
N THR A 9 3.66 9.30 11.31
CA THR A 9 2.88 10.42 10.74
C THR A 9 2.21 9.99 9.45
N ALA A 10 1.15 10.70 9.04
CA ALA A 10 0.54 10.48 7.74
C ALA A 10 1.49 10.96 6.61
N PRO A 11 1.65 10.21 5.52
CA PRO A 11 2.48 10.65 4.39
C PRO A 11 1.87 11.88 3.70
N GLU A 12 2.69 12.91 3.50
CA GLU A 12 2.25 14.20 2.96
C GLU A 12 1.82 14.10 1.48
N HIS A 13 2.55 13.32 0.69
CA HIS A 13 2.45 13.30 -0.78
C HIS A 13 1.71 12.08 -1.35
N GLN A 14 0.78 11.50 -0.58
CA GLN A 14 -0.03 10.37 -1.04
C GLN A 14 -1.10 10.83 -2.05
N VAL A 15 -1.07 10.29 -3.27
CA VAL A 15 -1.97 10.69 -4.36
C VAL A 15 -3.13 9.72 -4.65
N ALA A 16 -3.13 8.54 -4.02
CA ALA A 16 -4.17 7.53 -4.21
C ALA A 16 -4.32 6.61 -2.99
N GLY A 17 -5.35 5.76 -3.02
CA GLY A 17 -5.68 4.86 -1.91
C GLY A 17 -6.39 5.57 -0.74
N HIS A 18 -6.45 4.91 0.42
CA HIS A 18 -7.02 5.50 1.63
C HIS A 18 -5.94 6.36 2.30
N GLN A 19 -6.19 7.65 2.44
CA GLN A 19 -5.28 8.57 3.13
C GLN A 19 -5.53 8.53 4.64
N ALA A 20 -4.46 8.65 5.42
CA ALA A 20 -4.52 8.77 6.88
C ALA A 20 -4.97 10.19 7.28
N ARG A 21 -6.22 10.54 6.95
CA ARG A 21 -6.83 11.86 7.18
C ARG A 21 -8.28 11.70 7.61
N ASP A 22 -8.81 12.68 8.33
CA ASP A 22 -10.23 12.77 8.71
C ASP A 22 -10.77 11.50 9.41
N GLY A 23 -9.95 10.88 10.27
CA GLY A 23 -10.31 9.66 10.99
C GLY A 23 -10.40 8.41 10.11
N GLN A 24 -9.81 8.41 8.92
CA GLN A 24 -9.74 7.25 8.04
C GLN A 24 -8.46 6.45 8.25
N LEU A 25 -8.59 5.13 8.16
CA LEU A 25 -7.45 4.21 8.17
C LEU A 25 -6.65 4.40 6.89
N GLY A 26 -5.39 4.78 7.04
CA GLY A 26 -4.45 5.02 5.96
C GLY A 26 -3.02 4.74 6.38
N PRO A 27 -2.08 4.86 5.44
CA PRO A 27 -0.68 4.58 5.70
C PRO A 27 -0.03 5.60 6.64
N LEU A 28 1.06 5.17 7.25
CA LEU A 28 1.92 5.98 8.10
C LEU A 28 3.37 5.88 7.61
N VAL A 29 4.21 6.85 7.95
CA VAL A 29 5.66 6.83 7.75
C VAL A 29 6.36 7.13 9.07
N ASP A 30 7.60 6.66 9.24
CA ASP A 30 8.39 6.90 10.47
C ASP A 30 9.47 7.98 10.33
N GLY A 31 9.59 8.60 9.16
CA GLY A 31 10.64 9.59 8.87
C GLY A 31 12.05 9.00 8.78
N SER A 32 12.17 7.67 8.71
CA SER A 32 13.44 6.93 8.58
C SER A 32 13.42 5.96 7.39
N GLY A 33 12.63 6.28 6.36
CA GLY A 33 12.57 5.52 5.11
C GLY A 33 11.63 4.32 5.13
N ARG A 34 10.72 4.20 6.11
CA ARG A 34 9.69 3.14 6.13
C ARG A 34 8.29 3.68 5.94
N PHE A 35 7.54 2.97 5.12
CA PHE A 35 6.12 3.15 4.84
C PHE A 35 5.31 2.00 5.43
N TYR A 36 4.37 2.32 6.31
CA TYR A 36 3.52 1.39 7.04
C TYR A 36 2.14 1.39 6.40
N LYS A 37 1.86 0.39 5.58
CA LYS A 37 0.58 0.25 4.88
C LYS A 37 -0.39 -0.58 5.73
N PRO A 38 -1.51 -0.04 6.23
CA PRO A 38 -2.45 -0.80 7.04
C PRO A 38 -3.07 -1.93 6.25
N PHE A 39 -3.33 -3.05 6.91
CA PHE A 39 -4.08 -4.14 6.32
C PHE A 39 -5.49 -3.65 6.00
N GLN A 40 -5.94 -3.91 4.79
CA GLN A 40 -7.30 -3.62 4.37
C GLN A 40 -8.20 -4.83 4.62
N ASN A 41 -9.50 -4.57 4.80
CA ASN A 41 -10.54 -5.57 4.99
C ASN A 41 -10.70 -6.48 3.74
N ASP A 42 -11.58 -7.48 3.86
CA ASP A 42 -11.97 -8.39 2.77
C ASP A 42 -10.78 -9.13 2.16
N GLU A 43 -9.89 -9.64 3.01
CA GLU A 43 -8.66 -10.36 2.64
C GLU A 43 -7.63 -9.54 1.85
N ARG A 44 -7.89 -8.26 1.56
CA ARG A 44 -6.99 -7.44 0.76
C ARG A 44 -5.62 -7.30 1.41
N GLY A 45 -5.59 -7.06 2.73
CA GLY A 45 -4.34 -7.01 3.50
C GLY A 45 -3.60 -8.35 3.51
N THR A 46 -4.31 -9.47 3.73
CA THR A 46 -3.70 -10.80 3.78
C THR A 46 -3.20 -11.27 2.40
N ASN A 47 -3.91 -10.93 1.33
CA ASN A 47 -3.50 -11.21 -0.05
C ASN A 47 -2.24 -10.41 -0.42
N GLU A 48 -2.15 -9.15 0.00
CA GLU A 48 -0.96 -8.34 -0.22
C GLU A 48 0.25 -8.87 0.59
N LEU A 49 0.04 -9.29 1.84
CA LEU A 49 1.07 -9.98 2.63
C LEU A 49 1.57 -11.27 1.95
N ALA A 50 0.64 -12.11 1.48
CA ALA A 50 0.98 -13.35 0.80
C ALA A 50 1.80 -13.09 -0.47
N PHE A 51 1.41 -12.06 -1.24
CA PHE A 51 2.17 -11.60 -2.40
C PHE A 51 3.61 -11.21 -2.03
N TYR A 52 3.81 -10.27 -1.10
CA TYR A 52 5.15 -9.81 -0.75
C TYR A 52 6.00 -10.90 -0.10
N THR A 53 5.41 -11.78 0.70
CA THR A 53 6.11 -12.91 1.33
C THR A 53 6.63 -13.89 0.27
N SER A 54 5.77 -14.27 -0.69
CA SER A 54 6.14 -15.14 -1.80
C SER A 54 7.17 -14.48 -2.71
N PHE A 55 6.90 -13.24 -3.13
CA PHE A 55 7.75 -12.48 -4.05
C PHE A 55 9.16 -12.24 -3.49
N SER A 56 9.26 -11.80 -2.23
CA SER A 56 10.55 -11.50 -1.60
C SER A 56 11.42 -12.74 -1.42
N SER A 57 10.82 -13.90 -1.14
CA SER A 57 11.55 -15.16 -0.91
C SER A 57 11.82 -16.01 -2.17
N ASP A 58 11.13 -15.75 -3.28
CA ASP A 58 11.26 -16.58 -4.50
C ASP A 58 12.55 -16.32 -5.29
N THR A 59 13.59 -17.10 -5.02
CA THR A 59 14.91 -17.02 -5.68
C THR A 59 14.89 -17.14 -7.21
N ARG A 60 13.79 -17.59 -7.83
CA ARG A 60 13.64 -17.67 -9.29
C ARG A 60 13.34 -16.32 -9.93
N ILE A 61 12.84 -15.35 -9.16
CA ILE A 61 12.51 -14.01 -9.67
C ILE A 61 13.81 -13.22 -9.87
N PRO A 62 14.13 -12.78 -11.11
CA PRO A 62 15.35 -12.05 -11.39
C PRO A 62 15.48 -10.75 -10.60
N SER A 63 16.71 -10.39 -10.21
CA SER A 63 16.99 -9.16 -9.47
C SER A 63 16.48 -7.90 -10.19
N HIS A 64 16.61 -7.85 -11.52
CA HIS A 64 16.13 -6.72 -12.34
C HIS A 64 14.60 -6.59 -12.39
N ILE A 65 13.83 -7.58 -11.92
CA ILE A 65 12.37 -7.46 -11.75
C ILE A 65 12.05 -6.93 -10.35
N ARG A 66 12.82 -7.34 -9.34
CA ARG A 66 12.63 -6.95 -7.94
C ARG A 66 12.76 -5.45 -7.72
N VAL A 67 13.57 -4.76 -8.51
CA VAL A 67 13.76 -3.31 -8.43
C VAL A 67 12.49 -2.48 -8.72
N PHE A 68 11.45 -3.08 -9.34
CA PHE A 68 10.18 -2.39 -9.59
C PHE A 68 9.21 -2.41 -8.39
N PHE A 69 9.58 -3.08 -7.30
CA PHE A 69 8.75 -3.21 -6.11
C PHE A 69 9.46 -2.59 -4.90
N PRO A 70 8.75 -1.93 -3.97
CA PRO A 70 9.31 -1.53 -2.69
C PRO A 70 9.88 -2.75 -1.95
N VAL A 71 11.00 -2.59 -1.24
CA VAL A 71 11.51 -3.67 -0.40
C VAL A 71 10.53 -3.93 0.73
N PHE A 72 10.23 -5.21 0.96
CA PHE A 72 9.37 -5.67 2.03
C PHE A 72 10.19 -6.03 3.27
N HIS A 73 9.85 -5.42 4.42
CA HIS A 73 10.56 -5.58 5.69
C HIS A 73 9.75 -6.40 6.71
N GLY A 74 8.68 -7.06 6.28
CA GLY A 74 7.78 -7.82 7.15
C GLY A 74 6.55 -7.01 7.56
N THR A 75 5.98 -7.39 8.70
CA THR A 75 4.76 -6.78 9.25
C THR A 75 5.00 -6.26 10.65
N GLN A 76 4.27 -5.21 11.02
CA GLN A 76 4.32 -4.65 12.37
C GLN A 76 2.92 -4.30 12.88
N LEU A 77 2.70 -4.49 14.18
CA LEU A 77 1.54 -4.00 14.89
C LEU A 77 1.84 -2.59 15.42
N ILE A 78 1.10 -1.58 14.95
CA ILE A 78 1.21 -0.19 15.40
C ILE A 78 -0.18 0.42 15.59
N ASN A 79 -0.27 1.57 16.25
CA ASN A 79 -1.54 2.29 16.36
C ASN A 79 -2.02 2.73 14.96
N ALA A 80 -3.27 2.42 14.64
CA ALA A 80 -3.93 2.82 13.41
C ALA A 80 -4.13 4.33 13.33
N SER A 81 -4.05 4.88 12.12
CA SER A 81 -4.21 6.31 11.86
C SER A 81 -5.62 6.85 12.16
N ASP A 82 -6.62 5.99 12.21
CA ASP A 82 -8.00 6.34 12.53
C ASP A 82 -8.30 6.32 14.05
N GLY A 83 -7.32 5.96 14.87
CA GLY A 83 -7.50 5.85 16.31
C GLY A 83 -8.24 4.59 16.77
N SER A 84 -8.47 3.61 15.88
CA SER A 84 -9.12 2.34 16.23
C SER A 84 -8.29 1.41 17.14
N GLY A 85 -7.03 1.77 17.42
CA GLY A 85 -6.11 1.03 18.28
C GLY A 85 -5.02 0.32 17.49
N ILE A 86 -4.49 -0.78 18.03
CA ILE A 86 -3.41 -1.54 17.40
C ILE A 86 -3.93 -2.28 16.16
N HIS A 87 -3.26 -2.08 15.02
CA HIS A 87 -3.63 -2.65 13.73
C HIS A 87 -2.40 -3.16 12.97
N PRO A 88 -2.49 -4.28 12.23
CA PRO A 88 -1.38 -4.79 11.42
C PRO A 88 -1.10 -3.93 10.19
N HIS A 89 0.19 -3.69 9.95
CA HIS A 89 0.71 -2.95 8.81
C HIS A 89 1.79 -3.76 8.09
N LEU A 90 1.80 -3.69 6.75
CA LEU A 90 2.95 -4.09 5.93
C LEU A 90 4.01 -2.99 6.05
N VAL A 91 5.27 -3.38 6.24
CA VAL A 91 6.40 -2.45 6.29
C VAL A 91 7.12 -2.52 4.95
N LEU A 92 7.07 -1.40 4.22
CA LEU A 92 7.67 -1.21 2.89
C LEU A 92 8.69 -0.07 2.95
N ASP A 93 9.53 0.05 1.93
CA ASP A 93 10.31 1.28 1.74
C ASP A 93 9.39 2.48 1.50
N ASP A 94 9.71 3.60 2.13
CA ASP A 94 9.16 4.90 1.75
C ASP A 94 9.87 5.40 0.49
N LEU A 95 9.20 5.28 -0.66
CA LEU A 95 9.79 5.59 -1.97
C LEU A 95 10.10 7.07 -2.19
N ILE A 96 9.54 7.95 -1.37
CA ILE A 96 9.74 9.40 -1.48
C ILE A 96 10.70 9.93 -0.40
N ASP A 97 11.19 9.08 0.48
CA ASP A 97 12.17 9.46 1.50
C ASP A 97 13.43 10.06 0.85
N GLY A 98 13.93 11.15 1.42
CA GLY A 98 15.06 11.91 0.89
C GLY A 98 14.79 12.74 -0.38
N LEU A 99 13.60 12.69 -0.98
CA LEU A 99 13.25 13.56 -2.10
C LEU A 99 12.83 14.95 -1.61
N ARG A 100 13.49 16.00 -2.10
CA ARG A 100 13.21 17.39 -1.67
C ARG A 100 11.87 17.95 -2.17
N LEU A 101 11.49 17.61 -3.40
CA LEU A 101 10.28 18.10 -4.08
C LEU A 101 9.68 16.98 -4.93
N PRO A 102 9.10 15.94 -4.30
CA PRO A 102 8.59 14.79 -5.03
C PRO A 102 7.38 15.17 -5.90
N SER A 103 7.31 14.60 -7.10
CA SER A 103 6.11 14.62 -7.95
C SER A 103 5.63 13.20 -8.12
N VAL A 104 4.40 12.92 -7.68
CA VAL A 104 3.87 11.56 -7.58
C VAL A 104 2.63 11.42 -8.47
N ILE A 105 2.53 10.31 -9.17
CA ILE A 105 1.35 9.90 -9.93
C ILE A 105 1.07 8.43 -9.65
N ASP A 106 -0.21 8.08 -9.45
CA ASP A 106 -0.67 6.69 -9.36
C ASP A 106 -1.38 6.36 -10.68
N LEU A 107 -0.84 5.37 -11.40
CA LEU A 107 -1.41 4.87 -12.64
C LEU A 107 -1.82 3.42 -12.46
N LYS A 108 -3.12 3.16 -12.53
CA LYS A 108 -3.67 1.81 -12.44
C LYS A 108 -3.45 1.06 -13.77
N ILE A 109 -2.88 -0.14 -13.69
CA ILE A 109 -2.54 -0.97 -14.86
C ILE A 109 -3.48 -2.17 -14.97
N GLY A 110 -3.96 -2.44 -16.20
CA GLY A 110 -4.77 -3.61 -16.56
C GLY A 110 -6.02 -3.24 -17.34
N ALA A 111 -6.49 -4.15 -18.21
CA ALA A 111 -7.72 -3.97 -19.00
C ALA A 111 -9.03 -4.15 -18.18
N ARG A 112 -8.89 -4.50 -16.89
CA ARG A 112 -9.99 -4.62 -15.93
C ARG A 112 -9.48 -4.35 -14.52
N THR A 113 -10.30 -3.72 -13.69
CA THR A 113 -9.96 -3.42 -12.28
C THR A 113 -10.71 -4.29 -11.27
N TRP A 114 -11.25 -5.41 -11.74
CA TRP A 114 -11.90 -6.46 -10.96
C TRP A 114 -11.19 -7.80 -11.15
N PHE A 115 -11.27 -8.66 -10.13
CA PHE A 115 -10.67 -10.01 -10.14
C PHE A 115 -11.75 -11.08 -10.36
N PRO A 116 -11.40 -12.29 -10.88
CA PRO A 116 -12.38 -13.29 -11.30
C PRO A 116 -13.39 -13.73 -10.22
N SER A 117 -12.97 -13.75 -8.95
CA SER A 117 -13.79 -14.11 -7.79
C SER A 117 -14.40 -12.90 -7.07
N ALA A 118 -14.40 -11.72 -7.70
CA ALA A 118 -14.94 -10.51 -7.07
C ALA A 118 -16.45 -10.65 -6.78
N PRO A 119 -16.91 -10.24 -5.58
CA PRO A 119 -18.34 -10.18 -5.29
C PRO A 119 -19.08 -9.28 -6.29
N ASP A 120 -20.32 -9.64 -6.62
CA ASP A 120 -21.16 -8.94 -7.60
C ASP A 120 -21.17 -7.40 -7.45
N GLY A 121 -21.32 -6.91 -6.21
CA GLY A 121 -21.33 -5.48 -5.93
C GLY A 121 -20.00 -4.80 -6.28
N TYR A 122 -18.88 -5.44 -5.96
CA TYR A 122 -17.54 -4.96 -6.29
C TYR A 122 -17.30 -5.01 -7.81
N PHE A 123 -17.67 -6.11 -8.45
CA PHE A 123 -17.58 -6.28 -9.89
C PHE A 123 -18.33 -5.17 -10.64
N ARG A 124 -19.61 -4.93 -10.32
CA ARG A 124 -20.42 -3.88 -10.96
C ARG A 124 -19.82 -2.49 -10.76
N LYS A 125 -19.32 -2.20 -9.55
CA LYS A 125 -18.64 -0.93 -9.23
C LYS A 125 -17.39 -0.72 -10.08
N CYS A 126 -16.52 -1.73 -10.19
CA CYS A 126 -15.30 -1.63 -10.99
C CYS A 126 -15.61 -1.57 -12.48
N LEU A 127 -16.54 -2.38 -12.98
CA LEU A 127 -16.94 -2.38 -14.39
C LEU A 127 -17.49 -1.01 -14.84
N ALA A 128 -18.30 -0.35 -14.01
CA ALA A 128 -18.77 1.00 -14.30
C ALA A 128 -17.60 1.99 -14.43
N LYS A 129 -16.66 1.97 -13.48
CA LYS A 129 -15.45 2.81 -13.52
C LYS A 129 -14.54 2.51 -14.71
N ASP A 130 -14.39 1.25 -15.08
CA ASP A 130 -13.55 0.85 -16.21
C ASP A 130 -14.10 1.41 -17.53
N ARG A 131 -15.43 1.49 -17.68
CA ARG A 131 -16.12 2.07 -18.84
C ARG A 131 -16.05 3.60 -18.92
N GLU A 132 -15.90 4.26 -17.78
CA GLU A 132 -15.83 5.72 -17.69
C GLU A 132 -14.38 6.25 -17.67
N SER A 133 -13.40 5.35 -17.77
CA SER A 133 -11.97 5.67 -17.78
C SER A 133 -11.28 5.09 -19.00
N THR A 134 -9.98 5.33 -19.12
CA THR A 134 -9.13 4.75 -20.18
C THR A 134 -8.76 3.28 -19.91
N SER A 135 -9.44 2.61 -18.97
CA SER A 135 -9.14 1.22 -18.59
C SER A 135 -9.79 0.20 -19.52
N SER A 136 -10.92 0.55 -20.15
CA SER A 136 -11.58 -0.29 -21.16
C SER A 136 -11.16 0.11 -22.58
N PHE A 137 -10.95 -0.92 -23.41
CA PHE A 137 -10.85 -0.79 -24.87
C PHE A 137 -12.21 -1.07 -25.51
#